data_AF-A0A9P6YCM9-F1
#
_entry.id   AF-A0A9P6YCM9-F1
#
_cell.length_a   1.000
_cell.length_b   1.000
_cell.length_c   1.000
_cell.angle_alpha   90.00
_cell.angle_beta   90.00
_cell.angle_gamma   90.00
#
_symmetry.space_group_name_H-M   'P 1'
#
loop_
_entity.id
_entity.type
_entity.pdbx_description
1 polymer ?
#
loop_
_entity_poly.entity_id
_entity_poly.type
_entity_poly.pdbx_seq_one_letter_code
_entity_poly.pdbx_strand_id
1 'polypeptide(L)'
;MSAPNNLTEAFKAHVQATIRLTKVALELEWTIFTRFIVGVIVATTLTIIYLVWTLRKSKKPLVIWESLNKPIIKLFRSRIFAFLMKDSNPYSGSIDMRVTTFSRGFCIGLMRDHHHNRNPFKCIHATALATFAQTIGELALLSSLPSDKDSVVLSSIELEYKKKARGLITASTDFKMPEITKENQQIKMDVVIKDRTLDTVAIAHLIWILETN
;
A
#
# COMPACT_ATOMS: atom_id res chain seq x y z
N MET A 1 -14.38 20.50 76.28
CA MET A 1 -14.23 21.25 75.01
C MET A 1 -12.77 21.20 74.60
N SER A 2 -12.36 20.26 73.74
CA SER A 2 -10.99 20.20 73.23
C SER A 2 -10.85 21.16 72.05
N ALA A 3 -9.92 22.11 72.14
CA ALA A 3 -9.61 23.04 71.06
C ALA A 3 -9.14 22.28 69.80
N PRO A 4 -9.55 22.68 68.60
CA PRO A 4 -9.08 22.04 67.37
C PRO A 4 -7.56 22.24 67.23
N ASN A 5 -6.82 21.14 67.04
CA ASN A 5 -5.37 21.19 66.78
C ASN A 5 -5.11 21.82 65.41
N ASN A 6 -4.91 23.15 65.40
CA ASN A 6 -4.67 23.98 64.22
C ASN A 6 -3.58 23.44 63.28
N LEU A 7 -2.56 22.75 63.81
CA LEU A 7 -1.47 22.18 63.01
C LEU A 7 -1.94 21.01 62.13
N THR A 8 -2.77 20.11 62.68
CA THR A 8 -3.31 18.96 61.92
C THR A 8 -4.26 19.40 60.82
N GLU A 9 -5.06 20.43 61.07
CA GLU A 9 -5.96 20.99 60.05
C GLU A 9 -5.18 21.75 58.96
N ALA A 10 -4.15 22.52 59.34
CA ALA A 10 -3.24 23.15 58.37
C ALA A 10 -2.49 22.12 57.52
N PHE A 11 -2.02 21.01 58.12
CA PHE A 11 -1.35 19.94 57.39
C PHE A 11 -2.29 19.22 56.42
N LYS A 12 -3.51 18.87 56.86
CA LYS A 12 -4.54 18.29 55.98
C LYS A 12 -4.87 19.21 54.81
N ALA A 13 -5.02 20.52 55.07
CA ALA A 13 -5.29 21.52 54.05
C ALA A 13 -4.13 21.60 53.03
N HIS A 14 -2.88 21.54 53.49
CA HIS A 14 -1.72 21.54 52.61
C HIS A 14 -1.66 20.28 51.73
N VAL A 15 -1.85 19.10 52.32
CA VAL A 15 -1.90 17.82 51.58
C VAL A 15 -3.02 17.82 50.55
N GLN A 16 -4.22 18.30 50.90
CA GLN A 16 -5.33 18.43 49.97
C GLN A 16 -5.03 19.41 48.83
N ALA A 17 -4.37 20.55 49.13
CA ALA A 17 -3.95 21.51 48.12
C ALA A 17 -2.91 20.90 47.16
N THR A 18 -1.92 20.17 47.67
CA THR A 18 -0.94 19.45 46.86
C THR A 18 -1.61 18.43 45.94
N ILE A 19 -2.50 17.59 46.48
CA ILE A 19 -3.26 16.60 45.70
C ILE A 19 -4.06 17.29 44.59
N ARG A 20 -4.75 18.39 44.91
CA ARG A 20 -5.53 19.17 43.94
C ARG A 20 -4.65 19.72 42.82
N LEU A 21 -3.49 20.31 43.16
CA LEU A 21 -2.56 20.83 42.16
C LEU A 21 -1.99 19.74 41.26
N THR A 22 -1.60 18.59 41.82
CA THR A 22 -1.14 17.44 41.01
C THR A 22 -2.22 16.93 40.06
N LYS A 23 -3.49 16.86 40.50
CA LYS A 23 -4.60 16.45 39.61
C LYS A 23 -4.79 17.44 38.47
N VAL A 24 -4.81 18.74 38.77
CA VAL A 24 -4.95 19.78 37.74
C VAL A 24 -3.78 19.75 36.76
N ALA A 25 -2.54 19.56 37.23
CA ALA A 25 -1.37 19.41 36.37
C ALA A 25 -1.49 18.21 35.43
N LEU A 26 -1.90 17.04 35.96
CA LEU A 26 -2.13 15.82 35.18
C LEU A 26 -3.25 15.97 34.14
N GLU A 27 -4.36 16.62 34.50
CA GLU A 27 -5.47 16.90 33.58
C GLU A 27 -5.04 17.88 32.48
N LEU A 28 -4.22 18.88 32.81
CA LEU A 28 -3.70 19.86 31.86
C LEU A 28 -2.71 19.20 30.88
N GLU A 29 -1.77 18.39 31.38
CA GLU A 29 -0.86 17.60 30.56
C GLU A 29 -1.63 16.64 29.63
N TRP A 30 -2.66 15.97 30.17
CA TRP A 30 -3.53 15.10 29.39
C TRP A 30 -4.28 15.85 28.28
N THR A 31 -4.80 17.05 28.56
CA THR A 31 -5.49 17.86 27.55
C THR A 31 -4.53 18.40 26.49
N ILE A 32 -3.33 18.83 26.87
CA ILE A 32 -2.28 19.28 25.92
C ILE A 32 -1.87 18.10 25.02
N PHE A 33 -1.57 16.94 25.61
CA PHE A 33 -1.19 15.75 24.89
C PHE A 33 -2.30 15.28 23.93
N THR A 34 -3.55 15.24 24.39
CA THR A 34 -4.70 14.87 23.56
C THR A 34 -4.87 15.82 22.38
N ARG A 35 -4.81 17.14 22.61
CA ARG A 35 -4.91 18.16 21.55
C ARG A 35 -3.77 18.04 20.55
N PHE A 36 -2.55 17.78 21.01
CA PHE A 36 -1.39 17.54 20.16
C PHE A 36 -1.59 16.30 19.28
N ILE A 37 -2.01 15.16 19.86
CA ILE A 37 -2.31 13.94 19.09
C ILE A 37 -3.38 14.20 18.04
N VAL A 38 -4.50 14.83 18.42
CA VAL A 38 -5.59 15.15 17.50
C VAL A 38 -5.07 16.04 16.36
N GLY A 39 -4.26 17.06 16.68
CA GLY A 39 -3.62 17.91 15.69
C GLY A 39 -2.77 17.13 14.69
N VAL A 40 -1.94 16.19 15.17
CA VAL A 40 -1.12 15.31 14.32
C VAL A 40 -1.97 14.40 13.44
N ILE A 41 -3.04 13.80 13.98
CA ILE A 41 -3.98 12.96 13.22
C ILE A 41 -4.65 13.76 12.11
N VAL A 42 -5.15 14.96 12.42
CA VAL A 42 -5.82 15.84 11.45
C VAL A 42 -4.85 16.27 10.36
N ALA A 43 -3.66 16.76 10.71
CA ALA A 43 -2.64 17.18 9.74
C ALA A 43 -2.21 16.02 8.82
N THR A 44 -2.04 14.81 9.40
CA THR A 44 -1.71 13.61 8.63
C THR A 44 -2.84 13.23 7.68
N THR A 45 -4.09 13.27 8.14
CA THR A 45 -5.28 12.95 7.34
C THR A 45 -5.45 13.94 6.18
N LEU A 46 -5.32 15.25 6.44
CA LEU A 46 -5.36 16.28 5.42
C LEU A 46 -4.24 16.11 4.39
N THR A 47 -3.03 15.74 4.84
CA THR A 47 -1.90 15.44 3.95
C THR A 47 -2.19 14.24 3.05
N ILE A 48 -2.78 13.17 3.59
CA ILE A 48 -3.17 11.99 2.81
C ILE A 48 -4.25 12.37 1.78
N ILE A 49 -5.29 13.10 2.19
CA ILE A 49 -6.37 13.55 1.29
C ILE A 49 -5.81 14.41 0.15
N TYR A 50 -4.94 15.38 0.47
CA TYR A 50 -4.28 16.22 -0.51
C TYR A 50 -3.45 15.39 -1.50
N LEU A 51 -2.65 14.44 -1.01
CA LEU A 51 -1.83 13.58 -1.87
C LEU A 51 -2.70 12.71 -2.78
N VAL A 52 -3.76 12.08 -2.26
CA VAL A 52 -4.69 11.28 -3.07
C VAL A 52 -5.32 12.15 -4.15
N TRP A 53 -5.81 13.33 -3.79
CA TRP A 53 -6.45 14.26 -4.73
C TRP A 53 -5.51 14.77 -5.81
N THR A 54 -4.24 15.02 -5.48
CA THR A 54 -3.22 15.46 -6.44
C THR A 54 -2.72 14.31 -7.31
N LEU A 55 -2.47 13.14 -6.72
CA LEU A 55 -1.86 12.01 -7.41
C LEU A 55 -2.82 11.21 -8.29
N ARG A 56 -4.15 11.27 -8.05
CA ARG A 56 -5.15 10.59 -8.88
C ARG A 56 -5.13 10.97 -10.37
N LYS A 57 -4.53 12.10 -10.72
CA LYS A 57 -4.39 12.58 -12.11
C LYS A 57 -3.05 12.20 -12.74
N SER A 58 -2.08 11.70 -11.97
CA SER A 58 -0.78 11.33 -12.50
C SER A 58 -0.90 10.05 -13.32
N LYS A 59 -0.36 10.07 -14.54
CA LYS A 59 -0.30 8.88 -15.41
C LYS A 59 0.88 7.96 -15.08
N LYS A 60 1.80 8.39 -14.20
CA LYS A 60 3.03 7.65 -13.87
C LYS A 60 2.90 6.92 -12.53
N PRO A 61 2.72 5.59 -12.53
CA PRO A 61 2.55 4.86 -11.29
C PRO A 61 3.80 4.90 -10.39
N LEU A 62 5.02 4.92 -10.97
CA LEU A 62 6.25 4.98 -10.19
C LEU A 62 6.39 6.31 -9.43
N VAL A 63 6.07 7.45 -10.06
CA VAL A 63 6.11 8.77 -9.41
C VAL A 63 5.09 8.86 -8.27
N ILE A 64 3.90 8.29 -8.46
CA ILE A 64 2.89 8.18 -7.39
C ILE A 64 3.50 7.39 -6.22
N TRP A 65 4.09 6.22 -6.51
CA TRP A 65 4.68 5.36 -5.49
C TRP A 65 5.81 6.06 -4.73
N GLU A 66 6.73 6.75 -5.41
CA GLU A 66 7.84 7.51 -4.80
C GLU A 66 7.35 8.68 -3.96
N SER A 67 6.34 9.41 -4.43
CA SER A 67 5.70 10.52 -3.70
C SER A 67 5.10 10.08 -2.36
N LEU A 68 4.70 8.81 -2.25
CA LEU A 68 4.17 8.20 -1.04
C LEU A 68 5.26 7.69 -0.07
N ASN A 69 6.55 7.91 -0.35
CA ASN A 69 7.65 7.45 0.50
C ASN A 69 8.02 8.45 1.62
N LYS A 70 7.23 9.50 1.85
CA LYS A 70 7.47 10.47 2.94
C LYS A 70 7.32 9.77 4.31
N PRO A 71 8.15 10.12 5.32
CA PRO A 71 8.26 9.35 6.57
C PRO A 71 6.93 9.16 7.31
N ILE A 72 6.06 10.19 7.30
CA ILE A 72 4.77 10.18 8.00
C ILE A 72 3.76 9.21 7.35
N ILE A 73 3.81 9.05 6.03
CA ILE A 73 2.82 8.27 5.25
C ILE A 73 3.35 6.90 4.81
N LYS A 74 4.65 6.63 5.01
CA LYS A 74 5.32 5.39 4.58
C LYS A 74 4.61 4.13 5.08
N LEU A 75 4.06 4.17 6.29
CA LEU A 75 3.32 3.05 6.89
C LEU A 75 2.02 2.71 6.11
N PHE A 76 1.38 3.72 5.53
CA PHE A 76 0.14 3.58 4.77
C PHE A 76 0.35 3.53 3.25
N ARG A 77 1.59 3.67 2.78
CA ARG A 77 1.99 3.72 1.37
C ARG A 77 1.30 2.66 0.52
N SER A 78 1.43 1.39 0.88
CA SER A 78 0.82 0.29 0.12
C SER A 78 -0.72 0.35 0.09
N ARG A 79 -1.38 0.86 1.14
CA ARG A 79 -2.83 1.02 1.17
C ARG A 79 -3.30 2.18 0.31
N ILE A 80 -2.63 3.31 0.41
CA ILE A 80 -2.93 4.51 -0.39
C ILE A 80 -2.68 4.21 -1.86
N PHE A 81 -1.58 3.54 -2.19
CA PHE A 81 -1.28 3.15 -3.56
C PHE A 81 -2.32 2.16 -4.12
N ALA A 82 -2.70 1.13 -3.36
CA ALA A 82 -3.76 0.20 -3.78
C ALA A 82 -5.10 0.90 -3.99
N PHE A 83 -5.43 1.91 -3.17
CA PHE A 83 -6.62 2.74 -3.35
C PHE A 83 -6.56 3.54 -4.64
N LEU A 84 -5.44 4.21 -4.93
CA LEU A 84 -5.25 4.96 -6.18
C LEU A 84 -5.30 4.05 -7.42
N MET A 85 -4.71 2.86 -7.34
CA MET A 85 -4.77 1.88 -8.43
C MET A 85 -6.19 1.41 -8.72
N LYS A 86 -7.02 1.22 -7.68
CA LYS A 86 -8.41 0.78 -7.84
C LYS A 86 -9.23 1.77 -8.67
N ASP A 87 -8.98 3.07 -8.55
CA ASP A 87 -9.65 4.08 -9.37
C ASP A 87 -9.24 3.99 -10.85
N SER A 88 -7.97 3.67 -11.15
CA SER A 88 -7.47 3.54 -12.53
C SER A 88 -7.83 2.20 -13.17
N ASN A 89 -7.79 1.10 -12.41
CA ASN A 89 -8.14 -0.24 -12.85
C ASN A 89 -9.08 -0.90 -11.80
N PRO A 90 -10.40 -0.69 -11.91
CA PRO A 90 -11.38 -1.19 -10.94
C PRO A 90 -11.32 -2.70 -10.73
N TYR A 91 -10.98 -3.47 -11.77
CA TYR A 91 -10.91 -4.93 -11.70
C TYR A 91 -9.75 -5.40 -10.83
N SER A 92 -8.60 -4.71 -10.86
CA SER A 92 -7.48 -4.99 -9.95
C SER A 92 -7.87 -4.81 -8.47
N GLY A 93 -8.86 -3.95 -8.19
CA GLY A 93 -9.42 -3.77 -6.86
C GLY A 93 -10.26 -4.94 -6.35
N SER A 94 -10.64 -5.89 -7.21
CA SER A 94 -11.47 -7.05 -6.86
C SER A 94 -10.69 -8.20 -6.22
N ILE A 95 -9.35 -8.16 -6.21
CA ILE A 95 -8.51 -9.30 -5.78
C ILE A 95 -7.74 -9.05 -4.46
N ASP A 96 -7.96 -7.95 -3.75
CA ASP A 96 -7.25 -7.53 -2.51
C ASP A 96 -5.71 -7.68 -2.63
N MET A 97 -5.16 -7.07 -3.69
CA MET A 97 -3.72 -6.98 -3.90
C MET A 97 -3.14 -5.65 -3.39
N ARG A 98 -1.86 -5.67 -3.04
CA ARG A 98 -1.09 -4.49 -2.61
C ARG A 98 0.34 -4.57 -3.10
N VAL A 99 0.86 -3.45 -3.58
CA VAL A 99 2.27 -3.33 -3.96
C VAL A 99 3.12 -3.09 -2.70
N THR A 100 4.24 -3.80 -2.61
CA THR A 100 5.17 -3.75 -1.46
C THR A 100 6.50 -3.13 -1.84
N THR A 101 7.02 -3.46 -3.02
CA THR A 101 8.23 -2.89 -3.57
C THR A 101 7.96 -2.55 -5.02
N PHE A 102 8.38 -1.36 -5.42
CA PHE A 102 8.22 -0.89 -6.78
C PHE A 102 9.31 0.12 -7.11
N SER A 103 10.03 -0.18 -8.17
CA SER A 103 11.14 0.60 -8.73
C SER A 103 11.16 0.37 -10.25
N ARG A 104 12.06 1.07 -10.96
CA ARG A 104 12.21 0.90 -12.41
C ARG A 104 12.47 -0.57 -12.77
N GLY A 105 11.61 -1.14 -13.60
CA GLY A 105 11.70 -2.52 -14.09
C GLY A 105 11.33 -3.58 -13.05
N PHE A 106 11.06 -3.21 -11.80
CA PHE A 106 10.92 -4.18 -10.73
C PHE A 106 9.70 -3.90 -9.87
N CYS A 107 8.83 -4.89 -9.73
CA CYS A 107 7.62 -4.77 -8.92
C CYS A 107 7.36 -6.05 -8.12
N ILE A 108 7.03 -5.89 -6.85
CA ILE A 108 6.57 -6.96 -5.96
C ILE A 108 5.20 -6.59 -5.39
N GLY A 109 4.24 -7.48 -5.59
CA GLY A 109 2.92 -7.42 -4.98
C GLY A 109 2.69 -8.52 -3.97
N LEU A 110 1.74 -8.28 -3.09
CA LEU A 110 1.10 -9.28 -2.25
C LEU A 110 -0.39 -9.35 -2.57
N MET A 111 -0.96 -10.55 -2.58
CA MET A 111 -2.39 -10.80 -2.68
C MET A 111 -2.84 -11.69 -1.53
N ARG A 112 -3.89 -11.25 -0.83
CA ARG A 112 -4.45 -12.00 0.30
C ARG A 112 -5.46 -13.00 -0.21
N ASP A 113 -5.40 -14.23 0.30
CA ASP A 113 -6.45 -15.21 0.07
C ASP A 113 -7.73 -14.83 0.84
N HIS A 114 -8.77 -14.46 0.10
CA HIS A 114 -10.03 -13.94 0.62
C HIS A 114 -11.23 -14.66 0.00
N HIS A 115 -12.39 -14.61 0.65
CA HIS A 115 -13.57 -15.31 0.13
C HIS A 115 -13.91 -14.91 -1.32
N HIS A 116 -13.82 -13.63 -1.66
CA HIS A 116 -14.20 -13.13 -2.99
C HIS A 116 -13.23 -13.51 -4.12
N ASN A 117 -11.97 -13.87 -3.82
CA ASN A 117 -10.97 -14.24 -4.83
C ASN A 117 -10.67 -15.75 -4.84
N ARG A 118 -11.51 -16.55 -4.17
CA ARG A 118 -11.43 -18.01 -4.16
C ARG A 118 -12.28 -18.65 -5.25
N ASN A 119 -11.90 -19.85 -5.65
CA ASN A 119 -12.70 -20.75 -6.45
C ASN A 119 -13.46 -21.77 -5.56
N PRO A 120 -14.35 -22.60 -6.14
CA PRO A 120 -15.08 -23.64 -5.41
C PRO A 120 -14.19 -24.68 -4.69
N PHE A 121 -12.91 -24.78 -5.03
CA PHE A 121 -11.95 -25.72 -4.46
C PHE A 121 -11.16 -25.14 -3.26
N LYS A 122 -11.62 -24.01 -2.69
CA LYS A 122 -11.00 -23.33 -1.53
C LYS A 122 -9.52 -23.00 -1.79
N CYS A 123 -9.21 -22.54 -2.99
CA CYS A 123 -7.94 -21.93 -3.33
C CYS A 123 -8.19 -20.65 -4.15
N ILE A 124 -7.18 -19.81 -4.30
CA ILE A 124 -7.29 -18.58 -5.09
C ILE A 124 -7.70 -18.93 -6.53
N HIS A 125 -8.59 -18.13 -7.09
CA HIS A 125 -9.13 -18.30 -8.43
C HIS A 125 -8.04 -18.09 -9.49
N ALA A 126 -8.07 -18.89 -10.55
CA ALA A 126 -7.11 -18.82 -11.65
C ALA A 126 -7.04 -17.42 -12.27
N THR A 127 -8.19 -16.80 -12.55
CA THR A 127 -8.25 -15.43 -13.08
C THR A 127 -7.77 -14.38 -12.08
N ALA A 128 -7.93 -14.60 -10.76
CA ALA A 128 -7.37 -13.68 -9.77
C ALA A 128 -5.84 -13.70 -9.79
N LEU A 129 -5.22 -14.88 -9.95
CA LEU A 129 -3.77 -15.01 -10.17
C LEU A 129 -3.34 -14.35 -11.48
N ALA A 130 -4.12 -14.50 -12.55
CA ALA A 130 -3.83 -13.86 -13.85
C ALA A 130 -3.86 -12.33 -13.74
N THR A 131 -4.91 -11.75 -13.14
CA THR A 131 -5.01 -10.30 -12.91
C THR A 131 -3.91 -9.81 -11.99
N PHE A 132 -3.55 -10.58 -10.97
CA PHE A 132 -2.45 -10.23 -10.09
C PHE A 132 -1.12 -10.16 -10.85
N ALA A 133 -0.80 -11.20 -11.64
CA ALA A 133 0.40 -11.22 -12.45
C ALA A 133 0.43 -10.11 -13.50
N GLN A 134 -0.67 -9.94 -14.25
CA GLN A 134 -0.83 -8.87 -15.22
C GLN A 134 -0.53 -7.50 -14.58
N THR A 135 -1.14 -7.21 -13.44
CA THR A 135 -0.99 -5.90 -12.78
C THR A 135 0.44 -5.66 -12.32
N ILE A 136 1.13 -6.68 -11.79
CA ILE A 136 2.53 -6.57 -11.37
C ILE A 136 3.47 -6.42 -12.57
N GLY A 137 3.23 -7.15 -13.66
CA GLY A 137 3.95 -6.99 -14.91
C GLY A 137 3.78 -5.60 -15.51
N GLU A 138 2.53 -5.13 -15.60
CA GLU A 138 2.17 -3.81 -16.15
C GLU A 138 2.87 -2.68 -15.39
N LEU A 139 2.84 -2.72 -14.05
CA LEU A 139 3.53 -1.71 -13.24
C LEU A 139 5.03 -1.68 -13.50
N ALA A 140 5.69 -2.84 -13.54
CA ALA A 140 7.12 -2.93 -13.84
C ALA A 140 7.44 -2.41 -15.26
N LEU A 141 6.60 -2.72 -16.24
CA LEU A 141 6.75 -2.25 -17.61
C LEU A 141 6.57 -0.72 -17.71
N LEU A 142 5.47 -0.19 -17.17
CA LEU A 142 5.16 1.25 -17.15
C LEU A 142 6.28 2.06 -16.46
N SER A 143 6.92 1.49 -15.44
CA SER A 143 8.04 2.14 -14.76
C SER A 143 9.32 2.24 -15.60
N SER A 144 9.39 1.49 -16.70
CA SER A 144 10.57 1.38 -17.57
C SER A 144 10.40 2.05 -18.92
N LEU A 145 9.22 2.63 -19.21
CA LEU A 145 8.94 3.28 -20.48
C LEU A 145 9.90 4.45 -20.74
N PRO A 146 10.37 4.62 -21.99
CA PRO A 146 11.28 5.73 -22.33
C PRO A 146 10.60 7.10 -22.29
N SER A 147 9.34 7.19 -22.73
CA SER A 147 8.58 8.43 -22.81
C SER A 147 7.28 8.34 -22.02
N ASP A 148 6.82 9.50 -21.55
CA ASP A 148 5.56 9.66 -20.80
C ASP A 148 4.32 9.59 -21.68
N LYS A 149 4.52 9.65 -23.00
CA LYS A 149 3.46 9.55 -24.01
C LYS A 149 3.21 8.12 -24.46
N ASP A 150 4.17 7.23 -24.18
CA ASP A 150 4.08 5.84 -24.61
C ASP A 150 2.98 5.13 -23.82
N SER A 151 2.22 4.29 -24.52
CA SER A 151 1.24 3.39 -23.93
C SER A 151 1.65 1.94 -24.17
N VAL A 152 1.12 1.05 -23.34
CA VAL A 152 1.31 -0.40 -23.49
C VAL A 152 -0.04 -1.07 -23.48
N VAL A 153 -0.20 -2.06 -24.36
CA VAL A 153 -1.42 -2.86 -24.46
C VAL A 153 -1.05 -4.32 -24.28
N LEU A 154 -1.76 -5.01 -23.37
CA LEU A 154 -1.57 -6.44 -23.18
C LEU A 154 -2.14 -7.17 -24.40
N SER A 155 -1.27 -7.87 -25.13
CA SER A 155 -1.66 -8.65 -26.30
C SER A 155 -1.90 -10.12 -25.98
N SER A 156 -1.14 -10.69 -25.03
CA SER A 156 -1.27 -12.08 -24.62
C SER A 156 -0.88 -12.26 -23.15
N ILE A 157 -1.59 -13.15 -22.48
CA ILE A 157 -1.27 -13.66 -21.16
C ILE A 157 -1.42 -15.17 -21.16
N GLU A 158 -0.34 -15.86 -20.83
CA GLU A 158 -0.31 -17.29 -20.61
C GLU A 158 0.05 -17.56 -19.14
N LEU A 159 -0.72 -18.41 -18.46
CA LEU A 159 -0.46 -18.79 -17.07
C LEU A 159 -0.21 -20.28 -16.94
N GLU A 160 0.95 -20.62 -16.39
CA GLU A 160 1.30 -21.97 -15.99
C GLU A 160 1.02 -22.17 -14.50
N TYR A 161 0.00 -22.98 -14.16
CA TYR A 161 -0.32 -23.30 -12.77
C TYR A 161 0.48 -24.50 -12.29
N LYS A 162 1.36 -24.31 -11.31
CA LYS A 162 2.22 -25.37 -10.75
C LYS A 162 1.60 -26.04 -9.53
N LYS A 163 0.89 -25.27 -8.69
CA LYS A 163 0.15 -25.80 -7.54
C LYS A 163 -1.02 -24.90 -7.13
N LYS A 164 -1.94 -25.44 -6.32
CA LYS A 164 -3.09 -24.68 -5.79
C LYS A 164 -2.61 -23.57 -4.85
N ALA A 165 -2.85 -22.31 -5.22
CA ALA A 165 -2.46 -21.14 -4.43
C ALA A 165 -3.42 -20.92 -3.23
N ARG A 166 -2.86 -20.80 -2.01
CA ARG A 166 -3.61 -20.56 -0.77
C ARG A 166 -2.84 -19.65 0.16
N GLY A 167 -3.56 -18.90 1.00
CA GLY A 167 -2.94 -17.96 1.94
C GLY A 167 -2.35 -16.72 1.25
N LEU A 168 -1.38 -16.08 1.90
CA LEU A 168 -0.72 -14.90 1.33
C LEU A 168 0.17 -15.31 0.15
N ILE A 169 -0.08 -14.71 -1.01
CA ILE A 169 0.65 -14.95 -2.25
C ILE A 169 1.46 -13.72 -2.60
N THR A 170 2.66 -13.93 -3.13
CA THR A 170 3.58 -12.90 -3.60
C THR A 170 3.76 -13.05 -5.10
N ALA A 171 3.66 -11.96 -5.86
CA ALA A 171 4.06 -11.94 -7.26
C ALA A 171 5.20 -10.96 -7.44
N SER A 172 6.17 -11.32 -8.26
CA SER A 172 7.34 -10.49 -8.53
C SER A 172 7.79 -10.61 -9.97
N THR A 173 8.30 -9.52 -10.50
CA THR A 173 8.98 -9.48 -11.80
C THR A 173 10.20 -8.57 -11.71
N ASP A 174 11.26 -8.96 -12.42
CA ASP A 174 12.46 -8.16 -12.66
C ASP A 174 12.63 -8.08 -14.18
N PHE A 175 12.08 -7.00 -14.74
CA PHE A 175 12.00 -6.73 -16.15
C PHE A 175 13.05 -5.70 -16.55
N LYS A 176 13.82 -6.05 -17.57
CA LYS A 176 14.74 -5.14 -18.24
C LYS A 176 14.15 -4.77 -19.59
N MET A 177 13.94 -3.48 -19.81
CA MET A 177 13.44 -2.98 -21.08
C MET A 177 14.41 -3.34 -22.21
N PRO A 178 13.98 -4.06 -23.25
CA PRO A 178 14.80 -4.29 -24.43
C PRO A 178 15.01 -2.99 -25.20
N GLU A 179 16.02 -2.96 -26.06
CA GLU A 179 16.18 -1.85 -27.01
C GLU A 179 14.96 -1.79 -27.94
N ILE A 180 14.38 -0.60 -28.04
CA ILE A 180 13.23 -0.33 -28.89
C ILE A 180 13.76 0.03 -30.27
N THR A 181 13.53 -0.86 -31.23
CA THR A 181 14.05 -0.73 -32.59
C THR A 181 12.94 -0.58 -33.62
N LYS A 182 11.68 -0.83 -33.24
CA LYS A 182 10.52 -0.83 -34.12
C LYS A 182 9.32 -0.21 -33.44
N GLU A 183 8.47 0.43 -34.22
CA GLU A 183 7.11 0.78 -33.80
C GLU A 183 6.31 -0.50 -33.51
N ASN A 184 5.43 -0.47 -32.50
CA ASN A 184 4.59 -1.60 -32.08
C ASN A 184 5.36 -2.88 -31.72
N GLN A 185 6.57 -2.73 -31.18
CA GLN A 185 7.40 -3.85 -30.75
C GLN A 185 6.72 -4.65 -29.64
N GLN A 186 6.73 -5.98 -29.79
CA GLN A 186 6.28 -6.89 -28.75
C GLN A 186 7.32 -6.98 -27.63
N ILE A 187 6.88 -6.75 -26.41
CA ILE A 187 7.68 -6.86 -25.19
C ILE A 187 7.19 -8.08 -24.42
N LYS A 188 8.08 -9.03 -24.20
CA LYS A 188 7.81 -10.23 -23.41
C LYS A 188 8.32 -10.03 -21.99
N MET A 189 7.54 -10.46 -21.02
CA MET A 189 7.96 -10.44 -19.62
C MET A 189 7.33 -11.59 -18.84
N ASP A 190 8.05 -12.05 -17.82
CA ASP A 190 7.58 -13.11 -16.94
C ASP A 190 7.28 -12.55 -15.54
N VAL A 191 6.22 -13.07 -14.93
CA VAL A 191 5.86 -12.80 -13.55
C VAL A 191 5.77 -14.11 -12.79
N VAL A 192 6.58 -14.23 -11.75
CA VAL A 192 6.62 -15.42 -10.90
C VAL A 192 5.74 -15.20 -9.69
N ILE A 193 4.84 -16.14 -9.44
CA ILE A 193 3.93 -16.12 -8.30
C ILE A 193 4.35 -17.20 -7.31
N LYS A 194 4.58 -16.82 -6.06
CA LYS A 194 5.03 -17.68 -4.96
C LYS A 194 4.09 -17.60 -3.77
N ASP A 195 4.00 -18.67 -2.99
CA ASP A 195 3.33 -18.62 -1.69
C ASP A 195 4.29 -18.21 -0.56
N ARG A 196 3.80 -18.30 0.68
CA ARG A 196 4.58 -17.99 1.89
C ARG A 196 5.79 -18.90 2.12
N THR A 197 5.84 -20.10 1.53
CA THR A 197 6.99 -21.01 1.63
C THR A 197 8.00 -20.78 0.51
N LEU A 198 7.80 -19.73 -0.31
CA LEU A 198 8.60 -19.36 -1.48
C LEU A 198 8.52 -20.37 -2.64
N ASP A 199 7.57 -21.28 -2.59
CA ASP A 199 7.31 -22.21 -3.67
C ASP A 199 6.52 -21.52 -4.77
N THR A 200 6.92 -21.77 -6.02
CA THR A 200 6.20 -21.26 -7.18
C THR A 200 4.81 -21.90 -7.31
N VAL A 201 3.76 -21.08 -7.25
CA VAL A 201 2.37 -21.50 -7.45
C VAL A 201 1.93 -21.38 -8.89
N ALA A 202 2.42 -20.34 -9.57
CA ALA A 202 2.15 -20.09 -10.99
C ALA A 202 3.24 -19.21 -11.60
N ILE A 203 3.37 -19.27 -12.92
CA ILE A 203 4.22 -18.40 -13.73
C ILE A 203 3.33 -17.80 -14.81
N ALA A 204 3.40 -16.49 -15.00
CA ALA A 204 2.69 -15.80 -16.06
C ALA A 204 3.69 -15.32 -17.11
N HIS A 205 3.43 -15.64 -18.37
CA HIS A 205 4.13 -15.13 -19.53
C HIS A 205 3.24 -14.06 -20.19
N LEU A 206 3.71 -12.81 -20.16
CA LEU A 206 2.97 -11.66 -20.66
C LEU A 206 3.63 -11.14 -21.93
N ILE A 207 2.80 -10.82 -22.93
CA ILE A 207 3.25 -10.15 -24.16
C ILE A 207 2.50 -8.84 -24.28
N TRP A 208 3.25 -7.75 -24.29
CA TRP A 208 2.75 -6.38 -24.43
C TRP A 208 3.13 -5.82 -25.80
N ILE A 209 2.30 -4.94 -26.33
CA ILE A 209 2.63 -4.12 -27.50
C ILE A 209 2.92 -2.72 -26.99
N LEU A 210 4.11 -2.21 -27.32
CA LEU A 210 4.48 -0.83 -27.03
C LEU A 210 3.96 0.09 -28.15
N GLU A 211 3.12 1.04 -27.78
CA GLU A 211 2.62 2.07 -28.67
C GLU A 211 3.36 3.37 -28.37
N THR A 212 4.28 3.74 -29.27
CA THR A 212 5.02 5.01 -29.21
C THR A 212 4.17 6.12 -29.82
N ASN A 213 3.99 7.22 -29.09
CA ASN A 213 3.09 8.33 -29.44
C ASN A 213 3.79 9.70 -29.40
#